data_AF-A0A4R9WEJ7-F1
#
_entry.id   AF-A0A4R9WEJ7-F1
#
_cell.length_a   1.000
_cell.length_b   1.000
_cell.length_c   1.000
_cell.angle_alpha   90.00
_cell.angle_beta   90.00
_cell.angle_gamma   90.00
#
_symmetry.space_group_name_H-M   'P 1'
#
loop_
_entity.id
_entity.type
_entity.pdbx_description
1 polymer ?
#
loop_
_entity_poly.entity_id
_entity_poly.type
_entity_poly.pdbx_seq_one_letter_code
_entity_poly.pdbx_strand_id
1 'polypeptide(L)' 'MDHTDRSIPGFCRRQKISRSSYYNLKTAGLAPREYVIGKLVRISPEAEADWVKAREADGDARRAANTEA' A
#
# COMPACT_ATOMS: atom_id res chain seq x y z
N MET A 1 -14.46 17.63 3.46
CA MET A 1 -13.39 16.92 2.72
C MET A 1 -13.35 15.49 3.22
N ASP A 2 -13.82 14.54 2.43
CA ASP A 2 -13.95 13.14 2.87
C ASP A 2 -12.59 12.43 2.80
N HIS A 3 -11.98 12.23 3.95
CA HIS A 3 -10.76 11.42 4.14
C HIS A 3 -11.03 9.91 3.98
N THR A 4 -12.18 9.51 3.44
CA THR A 4 -12.69 8.13 3.39
C THR A 4 -12.69 7.54 1.98
N ASP A 5 -11.98 8.14 1.00
CA ASP A 5 -11.87 7.54 -0.34
C ASP A 5 -11.09 6.22 -0.30
N ARG A 6 -11.83 5.12 -0.20
CA ARG A 6 -11.30 3.75 -0.16
C ARG A 6 -10.86 3.26 -1.55
N SER A 7 -10.83 4.12 -2.56
CA SER A 7 -10.42 3.75 -3.92
C SER A 7 -8.89 3.71 -4.06
N ILE A 8 -8.38 2.99 -5.06
CA ILE A 8 -6.95 3.00 -5.43
C ILE A 8 -6.38 4.43 -5.58
N PRO A 9 -7.02 5.39 -6.29
CA PRO A 9 -6.49 6.75 -6.38
C PRO A 9 -6.49 7.51 -5.04
N GLY A 10 -7.38 7.19 -4.10
CA GLY A 10 -7.37 7.73 -2.75
C GLY A 10 -6.18 7.20 -1.94
N PHE A 11 -5.96 5.88 -2.00
CA PHE A 11 -4.78 5.23 -1.42
C PHE A 11 -3.47 5.82 -1.96
N CYS A 12 -3.36 5.93 -3.28
CA CYS A 12 -2.19 6.52 -3.93
C CYS A 12 -1.89 7.95 -3.41
N ARG A 13 -2.93 8.76 -3.20
CA ARG A 13 -2.79 10.12 -2.66
C ARG A 13 -2.36 10.13 -1.20
N ARG A 14 -2.91 9.25 -0.35
CA ARG A 14 -2.54 9.15 1.07
C ARG A 14 -1.10 8.69 1.26
N GLN A 15 -0.72 7.65 0.53
CA GLN A 15 0.60 7.03 0.62
C GLN A 15 1.66 7.73 -0.24
N LYS A 16 1.29 8.83 -0.93
CA LYS A 16 2.17 9.60 -1.83
C LYS A 16 2.86 8.74 -2.90
N ILE A 17 2.17 7.71 -3.37
CA ILE A 17 2.67 6.84 -4.45
C ILE A 17 1.92 7.10 -5.75
N SER A 18 2.61 6.89 -6.87
CA SER A 18 2.00 6.93 -8.19
C SER A 18 1.13 5.69 -8.43
N ARG A 19 0.08 5.83 -9.25
CA ARG A 19 -0.74 4.68 -9.70
C ARG A 19 0.11 3.60 -10.35
N SER A 20 1.10 3.99 -11.15
CA SER A 20 2.04 3.06 -11.77
C SER A 20 2.84 2.28 -10.73
N SER A 21 3.33 2.94 -9.67
CA SER A 21 4.00 2.27 -8.56
C SER A 21 3.06 1.28 -7.88
N TYR A 22 1.81 1.67 -7.63
CA TYR A 22 0.81 0.76 -7.08
C TYR A 22 0.61 -0.51 -7.94
N TYR A 23 0.48 -0.37 -9.26
CA TYR A 23 0.35 -1.53 -10.15
C TYR A 23 1.61 -2.39 -10.18
N ASN A 24 2.80 -1.79 -10.11
CA ASN A 24 4.05 -2.55 -9.96
C ASN A 24 4.07 -3.35 -8.65
N LEU A 25 3.63 -2.74 -7.55
CA LEU A 25 3.51 -3.44 -6.26
C LEU A 25 2.49 -4.59 -6.34
N LYS A 26 1.38 -4.39 -7.07
CA LYS A 26 0.37 -5.41 -7.29
C LYS A 26 0.92 -6.59 -8.08
N THR A 27 1.64 -6.32 -9.18
CA THR A 27 2.32 -7.36 -9.96
C THR A 27 3.38 -8.10 -9.13
N ALA A 28 4.08 -7.40 -8.25
CA ALA A 28 5.06 -8.00 -7.34
C ALA A 28 4.43 -8.77 -6.16
N GLY A 29 3.09 -8.78 -6.02
CA GLY A 29 2.42 -9.42 -4.89
C GLY A 29 2.56 -8.69 -3.56
N LEU A 30 2.99 -7.42 -3.60
CA LEU A 30 3.27 -6.58 -2.44
C LEU A 30 2.30 -5.39 -2.31
N ALA A 31 1.15 -5.48 -2.97
CA ALA A 31 0.06 -4.51 -2.85
C ALA A 31 -0.76 -4.78 -1.56
N PRO A 32 -1.43 -3.74 -1.01
CA PRO A 32 -2.36 -3.93 0.09
C PRO A 32 -3.53 -4.82 -0.33
N ARG A 33 -4.19 -5.45 0.65
CA ARG A 33 -5.40 -6.24 0.41
C ARG A 33 -6.51 -5.37 -0.20
N GLU A 34 -6.93 -5.74 -1.39
CA GLU A 34 -8.03 -5.11 -2.12
C GLU A 34 -9.31 -5.92 -1.92
N TYR A 35 -10.45 -5.24 -1.82
CA TYR A 35 -11.77 -5.85 -1.85
C TYR A 35 -12.58 -5.30 -3.03
N VAL A 36 -13.32 -6.20 -3.68
CA VAL A 36 -14.09 -5.88 -4.88
C VAL A 36 -15.55 -5.66 -4.51
N ILE A 37 -16.11 -4.49 -4.83
CA ILE A 37 -17.54 -4.20 -4.77
C ILE A 37 -18.05 -4.10 -6.20
N GLY A 38 -18.55 -5.21 -6.75
CA GLY A 38 -19.03 -5.27 -8.13
C GLY A 38 -17.92 -4.97 -9.14
N LYS A 39 -17.97 -3.79 -9.78
CA LYS A 39 -16.94 -3.31 -10.73
C LYS A 39 -15.86 -2.43 -10.07
N LEU A 40 -16.01 -2.10 -8.78
CA LEU A 40 -15.14 -1.18 -8.06
C LEU A 40 -14.15 -1.95 -7.21
N VAL A 41 -12.88 -1.57 -7.27
CA VAL A 41 -11.82 -2.09 -6.40
C VAL A 41 -11.51 -1.06 -5.32
N ARG A 42 -11.54 -1.50 -4.06
CA ARG A 42 -11.32 -0.64 -2.90
C ARG A 42 -10.32 -1.27 -1.92
N ILE A 43 -9.73 -0.43 -1.08
CA ILE A 43 -8.74 -0.77 -0.06
C ILE A 43 -9.29 -0.31 1.29
N SER A 44 -9.42 -1.25 2.21
CA SER A 44 -9.92 -0.98 3.55
C SER A 44 -8.84 -0.32 4.40
N PRO A 45 -9.20 0.47 5.42
CA PRO A 45 -8.22 1.04 6.34
C PRO A 45 -7.39 -0.03 7.04
N GLU A 46 -7.98 -1.17 7.38
CA GLU A 46 -7.27 -2.33 7.96
C GLU A 46 -6.24 -2.93 6.99
N ALA A 47 -6.58 -2.98 5.70
CA ALA A 47 -5.67 -3.47 4.66
C ALA A 47 -4.52 -2.50 4.40
N GLU A 48 -4.78 -1.19 4.48
CA GLU A 48 -3.76 -0.15 4.42
C GLU A 48 -2.81 -0.25 5.63
N ALA A 49 -3.34 -0.41 6.86
CA ALA A 49 -2.52 -0.56 8.06
C ALA A 49 -1.65 -1.83 8.03
N ASP A 50 -2.21 -2.96 7.60
CA ASP A 50 -1.50 -4.23 7.40
C ASP A 50 -0.36 -4.08 6.39
N TRP A 51 -0.61 -3.38 5.29
CA TRP A 51 0.39 -3.08 4.28
C TRP A 51 1.51 -2.18 4.78
N VAL A 52 1.18 -1.12 5.53
CA VAL A 52 2.18 -0.23 6.13
C VAL A 52 3.08 -1.03 7.07
N LYS A 53 2.53 -1.87 7.95
CA LYS A 53 3.33 -2.73 8.84
C LYS A 53 4.28 -3.66 8.08
N ALA A 54 3.80 -4.29 7.01
CA ALA A 54 4.63 -5.15 6.17
C ALA A 54 5.79 -4.37 5.52
N ARG A 55 5.55 -3.12 5.12
CA ARG A 55 6.59 -2.22 4.56
C ARG A 55 7.54 -1.67 5.59
N GLU A 56 7.05 -1.36 6.78
CA GLU A 56 7.90 -0.98 7.90
C GLU A 56 8.85 -2.12 8.25
N ALA A 57 8.36 -3.37 8.30
CA ALA A 57 9.21 -4.54 8.54
C ALA A 57 10.25 -4.78 7.42
N ASP A 58 9.84 -4.67 6.14
CA ASP A 58 10.78 -4.77 5.00
C ASP A 58 11.82 -3.64 4.99
N GLY A 59 11.39 -2.42 5.30
CA GLY A 59 12.26 -1.25 5.41
C GLY A 59 13.23 -1.34 6.58
N ASP A 60 12.76 -1.84 7.73
CA ASP A 60 13.59 -2.08 8.90
C ASP A 60 14.65 -3.16 8.62
N ALA A 61 14.26 -4.28 8.01
CA ALA A 61 15.20 -5.31 7.58
C ALA A 61 16.26 -4.76 6.61
N ARG A 62 15.86 -3.90 5.66
CA ARG A 62 16.78 -3.22 4.73
C ARG A 62 17.69 -2.21 5.42
N ARG A 63 17.19 -1.49 6.42
CA ARG A 63 17.98 -0.51 7.17
C ARG A 63 18.97 -1.19 8.10
N ALA A 64 18.56 -2.25 8.79
CA ALA A 64 19.43 -3.08 9.61
C ALA A 64 20.59 -3.64 8.77
N ALA A 65 20.32 -4.14 7.57
CA ALA A 65 21.35 -4.63 6.65
C ALA A 65 22.32 -3.54 6.15
N ASN A 66 21.91 -2.26 6.15
CA ASN A 66 22.75 -1.14 5.70
C ASN A 66 23.56 -0.49 6.84
N THR A 67 23.27 -0.81 8.11
CA THR A 67 24.02 -0.29 9.27
C THR A 67 25.26 -1.15 9.60
N GLU A 68 25.40 -2.34 8.99
CA GLU A 68 26.52 -3.27 9.19
C GLU A 68 27.57 -3.22 8.05
N ALA A 69 27.72 -2.09 7.36
CA ALA A 69 28.70 -1.89 6.28
C ALA A 69 29.65 -0.72 6.56
#